data_AF-A0A1M2VJ68-F1
#
_entry.id   AF-A0A1M2VJ68-F1
#
_cell.length_a   1.000
_cell.length_b   1.000
_cell.length_c   1.000
_cell.angle_alpha   90.00
_cell.angle_beta   90.00
_cell.angle_gamma   90.00
#
_symmetry.space_group_name_H-M   'P 1'
#
loop_
_entity.id
_entity.type
_entity.pdbx_description
1 polymer ?
#
loop_
_entity_poly.entity_id
_entity_poly.type
_entity_poly.pdbx_seq_one_letter_code
_entity_poly.pdbx_strand_id
1 'polypeptide(L)'
;MASRVPQNAAIWTGRDEGREVLKGDILLDQGLVKWIGHADKHLLDEYQDLNRVDARGRWVTPGIVDMHSHLGVNSAPSLRGASDGNSRKGPILPWLRALDGLNTHDEAYRLSASGGVTTALVLPGSANAIGGQGAVIKLRPPTDRSPTGMLLESPYETNTTLYDPTTHFRFRQMKHACGENPGRVYSGTRMDTIWAFRQGYEKARQIRDAQDAYCVKARNGQWSGLGEFPENLQWEALVDVLRGRVKVHTHCYETVDLDDLVRVKHFRKPPAAALFATHSRYKRESYRGSEFAPRILADAGIQVVMKSDHPVLDSRFLLFEAQQAYYYGLPHNLALSAVTATPATILGLDHRIGFLEEGYDADIVLWDSHPLALGATPQQVWIDGVPQLATSHTADKPAHFQRLPRTPNFDKEAKEALKYEGLPPLKPKASVSHAVVFANASTVFVRDADSTTGIKQVASTYSVDGLFSAVVKEGKIVCVDTSTSASRCVRSALQESAMVEYVDLEGGSLAPGLTTFGSPLGLEEIMGEVSTKDGYVLDPLQDRVPKVVGGNGALIHAIDGLQFGTRHAL
;
A
#
# COMPACT_ATOMS: atom_id res chain seq x y z
N MET A 1 6.34 -22.65 -22.08
CA MET A 1 7.12 -23.70 -21.38
C MET A 1 6.43 -23.97 -20.07
N ALA A 2 6.16 -25.24 -19.75
CA ALA A 2 5.62 -25.62 -18.46
C ALA A 2 6.69 -25.44 -17.38
N SER A 3 6.29 -24.89 -16.24
CA SER A 3 7.18 -24.73 -15.08
C SER A 3 6.54 -25.39 -13.89
N ARG A 4 7.31 -26.23 -13.20
CA ARG A 4 6.99 -26.70 -11.86
C ARG A 4 7.81 -25.90 -10.88
N VAL A 5 7.19 -25.51 -9.78
CA VAL A 5 7.90 -25.11 -8.57
C VAL A 5 7.89 -26.32 -7.62
N PRO A 6 8.83 -27.27 -7.76
CA PRO A 6 8.92 -28.44 -6.90
C PRO A 6 9.38 -28.17 -5.46
N GLN A 7 8.84 -29.07 -4.63
CA GLN A 7 9.26 -29.56 -3.32
C GLN A 7 9.02 -28.67 -2.09
N ASN A 8 8.03 -29.13 -1.33
CA ASN A 8 7.82 -28.85 0.09
C ASN A 8 7.51 -27.38 0.40
N ALA A 9 7.09 -26.59 -0.58
CA ALA A 9 6.73 -25.20 -0.39
C ALA A 9 5.57 -25.06 0.60
N ALA A 10 5.59 -24.00 1.40
CA ALA A 10 4.42 -23.54 2.15
C ALA A 10 3.59 -22.65 1.22
N ILE A 11 2.48 -23.17 0.72
CA ILE A 11 1.65 -22.53 -0.30
C ILE A 11 0.47 -21.86 0.39
N TRP A 12 0.51 -20.54 0.50
CA TRP A 12 -0.64 -19.77 0.95
C TRP A 12 -1.59 -19.56 -0.24
N THR A 13 -2.80 -20.10 -0.19
CA THR A 13 -3.71 -20.10 -1.36
C THR A 13 -4.64 -18.90 -1.42
N GLY A 14 -4.84 -18.21 -0.29
CA GLY A 14 -5.85 -17.18 -0.12
C GLY A 14 -7.27 -17.72 0.17
N ARG A 15 -7.48 -19.04 0.11
CA ARG A 15 -8.75 -19.68 0.48
C ARG A 15 -8.91 -19.78 2.00
N ASP A 16 -10.10 -20.20 2.43
CA ASP A 16 -10.51 -20.27 3.85
C ASP A 16 -10.28 -18.94 4.58
N GLU A 17 -10.77 -17.83 3.99
CA GLU A 17 -10.56 -16.47 4.49
C GLU A 17 -9.07 -16.12 4.71
N GLY A 18 -8.19 -16.63 3.83
CA GLY A 18 -6.75 -16.44 3.88
C GLY A 18 -6.03 -17.28 4.93
N ARG A 19 -6.65 -18.37 5.44
CA ARG A 19 -6.04 -19.26 6.44
C ARG A 19 -5.45 -20.53 5.85
N GLU A 20 -5.83 -20.90 4.63
CA GLU A 20 -5.34 -22.13 4.02
C GLU A 20 -3.86 -22.02 3.63
N VAL A 21 -3.06 -22.94 4.17
CA VAL A 21 -1.66 -23.14 3.81
C VAL A 21 -1.46 -24.62 3.48
N LEU A 22 -1.21 -24.90 2.20
CA LEU A 22 -0.91 -26.23 1.71
C LEU A 22 0.59 -26.50 1.73
N LYS A 23 0.96 -27.77 1.68
CA LYS A 23 2.34 -28.20 1.44
C LYS A 23 2.40 -29.02 0.17
N GLY A 24 3.31 -28.66 -0.74
CA GLY A 24 3.48 -29.43 -1.95
C GLY A 24 4.15 -28.65 -3.07
N ASP A 25 3.71 -28.97 -4.28
CA ASP A 25 4.18 -28.45 -5.55
C ASP A 25 3.10 -27.57 -6.19
N ILE A 26 3.54 -26.71 -7.12
CA ILE A 26 2.66 -25.99 -8.04
C ILE A 26 3.11 -26.28 -9.46
N LEU A 27 2.17 -26.68 -10.33
CA LEU A 27 2.40 -26.86 -11.76
C LEU A 27 1.78 -25.70 -12.52
N LEU A 28 2.59 -25.01 -13.33
CA LEU A 28 2.18 -23.92 -14.20
C LEU A 28 2.32 -24.36 -15.65
N ASP A 29 1.26 -24.19 -16.44
CA ASP A 29 1.30 -24.44 -17.87
C ASP A 29 0.32 -23.55 -18.64
N GLN A 30 0.74 -23.11 -19.83
CA GLN A 30 -0.03 -22.21 -20.70
C GLN A 30 -0.55 -20.94 -19.98
N GLY A 31 0.23 -20.45 -19.01
CA GLY A 31 -0.11 -19.27 -18.22
C GLY A 31 -1.18 -19.49 -17.14
N LEU A 32 -1.52 -20.75 -16.86
CA LEU A 32 -2.48 -21.12 -15.82
C LEU A 32 -1.84 -22.02 -14.76
N VAL A 33 -2.37 -21.96 -13.55
CA VAL A 33 -2.10 -22.97 -12.52
C VAL A 33 -2.84 -24.24 -12.91
N LYS A 34 -2.12 -25.36 -13.09
CA LYS A 34 -2.70 -26.65 -13.46
C LYS A 34 -2.85 -27.62 -12.30
N TRP A 35 -2.05 -27.45 -11.26
CA TRP A 35 -2.08 -28.34 -10.09
C TRP A 35 -1.51 -27.64 -8.87
N ILE A 36 -2.10 -27.91 -7.70
CA ILE A 36 -1.56 -27.51 -6.39
C ILE A 36 -1.59 -28.71 -5.44
N GLY A 37 -0.48 -28.94 -4.75
CA GLY A 37 -0.35 -30.01 -3.76
C GLY A 37 0.67 -31.06 -4.18
N HIS A 38 0.46 -32.33 -3.82
CA HIS A 38 1.40 -33.38 -4.20
C HIS A 38 1.23 -33.72 -5.69
N ALA A 39 2.21 -33.39 -6.54
CA ALA A 39 2.16 -33.75 -7.95
C ALA A 39 2.71 -35.17 -8.13
N ASP A 40 1.85 -36.10 -8.55
CA ASP A 40 2.26 -37.48 -8.82
C ASP A 40 3.18 -37.58 -10.03
N LYS A 41 4.07 -38.58 -10.02
CA LYS A 41 5.08 -38.77 -11.07
C LYS A 41 4.45 -38.88 -12.46
N HIS A 42 3.31 -39.55 -12.58
CA HIS A 42 2.58 -39.71 -13.85
C HIS A 42 2.13 -38.36 -14.45
N LEU A 43 1.61 -37.45 -13.63
CA LEU A 43 1.23 -36.09 -14.07
C LEU A 43 2.45 -35.33 -14.62
N LEU A 44 3.61 -35.51 -14.00
CA LEU A 44 4.84 -34.83 -14.39
C LEU A 44 5.48 -35.44 -15.65
N ASP A 45 5.32 -36.74 -15.86
CA ASP A 45 5.86 -37.46 -17.01
C ASP A 45 5.17 -37.05 -18.34
N GLU A 46 4.01 -36.38 -18.27
CA GLU A 46 3.33 -35.77 -19.44
C GLU A 46 4.11 -34.57 -20.02
N TYR A 47 5.03 -33.99 -19.26
CA TYR A 47 5.78 -32.79 -19.65
C TYR A 47 7.23 -33.12 -20.01
N GLN A 48 7.57 -33.02 -21.30
CA GLN A 48 8.92 -33.34 -21.79
C GLN A 48 10.00 -32.34 -21.34
N ASP A 49 9.69 -31.04 -21.29
CA ASP A 49 10.62 -29.95 -20.98
C ASP A 49 10.17 -29.14 -19.75
N LEU A 50 9.97 -29.83 -18.62
CA LEU A 50 9.49 -29.21 -17.39
C LEU A 50 10.62 -28.45 -16.68
N ASN A 51 10.52 -27.12 -16.63
CA ASN A 51 11.42 -26.30 -15.81
C ASN A 51 11.14 -26.57 -14.32
N ARG A 52 12.17 -26.79 -13.51
CA ARG A 52 12.05 -27.17 -12.09
C ARG A 52 12.71 -26.13 -11.19
N VAL A 53 11.92 -25.47 -10.36
CA VAL A 53 12.37 -24.53 -9.30
C VAL A 53 12.18 -25.12 -7.90
N ASP A 54 13.27 -25.47 -7.22
CA ASP A 54 13.25 -25.98 -5.84
C ASP A 54 12.97 -24.86 -4.83
N ALA A 55 11.80 -24.90 -4.19
CA ALA A 55 11.40 -23.92 -3.18
C ALA A 55 12.12 -24.10 -1.83
N ARG A 56 12.73 -25.26 -1.55
CA ARG A 56 13.42 -25.58 -0.28
C ARG A 56 12.61 -25.29 0.98
N GLY A 57 11.31 -25.56 0.95
CA GLY A 57 10.44 -25.31 2.11
C GLY A 57 9.99 -23.86 2.28
N ARG A 58 10.27 -22.98 1.32
CA ARG A 58 9.91 -21.56 1.38
C ARG A 58 8.45 -21.30 1.02
N TRP A 59 8.05 -20.05 1.19
CA TRP A 59 6.67 -19.60 1.01
C TRP A 59 6.36 -19.25 -0.45
N VAL A 60 5.18 -19.65 -0.90
CA VAL A 60 4.59 -19.22 -2.17
C VAL A 60 3.23 -18.59 -1.91
N THR A 61 2.94 -17.48 -2.58
CA THR A 61 1.66 -16.77 -2.53
C THR A 61 1.13 -16.52 -3.96
N PRO A 62 -0.16 -16.16 -4.13
CA PRO A 62 -0.60 -15.49 -5.33
C PRO A 62 0.19 -14.20 -5.55
N GLY A 63 0.21 -13.75 -6.79
CA GLY A 63 0.70 -12.44 -7.17
C GLY A 63 -0.02 -11.32 -6.41
N ILE A 64 0.74 -10.29 -6.04
CA ILE A 64 0.18 -9.11 -5.37
C ILE A 64 -0.65 -8.28 -6.38
N VAL A 65 -1.78 -7.77 -5.92
CA VAL A 65 -2.72 -6.95 -6.70
C VAL A 65 -2.78 -5.54 -6.10
N ASP A 66 -2.19 -4.58 -6.81
CA ASP A 66 -2.22 -3.18 -6.43
C ASP A 66 -3.48 -2.49 -6.96
N MET A 67 -4.54 -2.42 -6.14
CA MET A 67 -5.82 -1.89 -6.60
C MET A 67 -5.89 -0.35 -6.71
N HIS A 68 -4.82 0.37 -6.39
CA HIS A 68 -4.81 1.83 -6.54
C HIS A 68 -3.44 2.33 -6.94
N SER A 69 -3.24 2.54 -8.23
CA SER A 69 -1.95 2.89 -8.79
C SER A 69 -2.08 3.88 -9.94
N HIS A 70 -0.99 4.63 -10.19
CA HIS A 70 -0.82 5.47 -11.37
C HIS A 70 0.38 5.05 -12.23
N LEU A 71 0.82 3.78 -12.11
CA LEU A 71 1.77 3.17 -13.04
C LEU A 71 1.39 3.44 -14.49
N GLY A 72 2.35 3.76 -15.34
CA GLY A 72 2.15 4.05 -16.75
C GLY A 72 1.62 5.44 -17.06
N VAL A 73 0.73 6.00 -16.23
CA VAL A 73 0.22 7.38 -16.42
C VAL A 73 1.00 8.42 -15.63
N ASN A 74 1.81 7.99 -14.66
CA ASN A 74 2.83 8.76 -13.95
C ASN A 74 4.11 7.92 -13.89
N SER A 75 4.89 7.91 -14.96
CA SER A 75 6.01 6.98 -15.12
C SER A 75 7.18 7.20 -14.14
N ALA A 76 7.98 6.16 -13.91
CA ALA A 76 9.32 6.25 -13.34
C ALA A 76 10.38 6.05 -14.45
N PRO A 77 11.36 6.97 -14.60
CA PRO A 77 11.48 8.25 -13.91
C PRO A 77 10.36 9.21 -14.29
N SER A 78 9.96 10.07 -13.35
CA SER A 78 8.93 11.08 -13.58
C SER A 78 9.45 12.15 -14.53
N LEU A 79 8.80 12.27 -15.68
CA LEU A 79 9.10 13.27 -16.71
C LEU A 79 7.83 14.07 -17.03
N ARG A 80 7.99 15.36 -17.35
CA ARG A 80 6.86 16.22 -17.74
C ARG A 80 6.08 15.67 -18.93
N GLY A 81 6.76 15.01 -19.87
CA GLY A 81 6.15 14.38 -21.05
C GLY A 81 5.42 13.07 -20.78
N ALA A 82 5.50 12.52 -19.57
CA ALA A 82 4.87 11.26 -19.15
C ALA A 82 3.91 11.47 -17.97
N SER A 83 3.34 12.68 -17.85
CA SER A 83 2.41 13.06 -16.78
C SER A 83 0.98 13.11 -17.35
N ASP A 84 0.36 11.94 -17.43
CA ASP A 84 -0.99 11.72 -17.95
C ASP A 84 -2.00 11.34 -16.85
N GLY A 85 -1.56 11.35 -15.58
CA GLY A 85 -2.36 10.94 -14.44
C GLY A 85 -3.59 11.81 -14.15
N ASN A 86 -3.65 13.08 -14.55
CA ASN A 86 -4.82 13.94 -14.29
C ASN A 86 -5.13 14.92 -15.44
N SER A 87 -6.39 14.96 -15.87
CA SER A 87 -6.89 16.00 -16.79
C SER A 87 -7.54 17.15 -16.03
N ARG A 88 -6.94 18.35 -16.06
CA ARG A 88 -7.49 19.54 -15.39
C ARG A 88 -8.58 20.27 -16.19
N LYS A 89 -9.25 19.59 -17.14
CA LYS A 89 -10.24 20.20 -18.05
C LYS A 89 -11.67 20.31 -17.48
N GLY A 90 -11.92 19.77 -16.31
CA GLY A 90 -13.16 20.00 -15.56
C GLY A 90 -13.33 19.00 -14.41
N PRO A 91 -14.17 19.26 -13.41
CA PRO A 91 -14.28 18.39 -12.24
C PRO A 91 -14.98 17.05 -12.51
N ILE A 92 -15.70 16.90 -13.62
CA ILE A 92 -16.50 15.71 -13.97
C ILE A 92 -16.12 15.24 -15.38
N LEU A 93 -15.29 14.20 -15.48
CA LEU A 93 -14.75 13.67 -16.74
C LEU A 93 -14.91 12.12 -16.86
N PRO A 94 -16.13 11.54 -16.68
CA PRO A 94 -16.32 10.09 -16.70
C PRO A 94 -15.93 9.39 -18.01
N TRP A 95 -15.82 10.12 -19.13
CA TRP A 95 -15.47 9.59 -20.45
C TRP A 95 -13.98 9.34 -20.66
N LEU A 96 -13.10 9.96 -19.86
CA LEU A 96 -11.66 9.73 -19.98
C LEU A 96 -11.29 8.34 -19.47
N ARG A 97 -10.19 7.78 -19.98
CA ARG A 97 -9.69 6.46 -19.59
C ARG A 97 -8.19 6.55 -19.31
N ALA A 98 -7.74 5.99 -18.20
CA ALA A 98 -6.30 5.87 -17.91
C ALA A 98 -5.58 5.07 -19.01
N LEU A 99 -6.27 4.10 -19.64
CA LEU A 99 -5.75 3.31 -20.76
C LEU A 99 -5.27 4.19 -21.94
N ASP A 100 -5.93 5.33 -22.19
CA ASP A 100 -5.61 6.22 -23.32
C ASP A 100 -4.31 7.02 -23.12
N GLY A 101 -3.82 7.09 -21.88
CA GLY A 101 -2.55 7.73 -21.51
C GLY A 101 -1.51 6.76 -20.94
N LEU A 102 -1.75 5.44 -21.03
CA LEU A 102 -0.89 4.44 -20.41
C LEU A 102 0.42 4.28 -21.20
N ASN A 103 1.54 4.71 -20.63
CA ASN A 103 2.86 4.54 -21.21
C ASN A 103 3.41 3.13 -20.97
N THR A 104 3.63 2.34 -22.03
CA THR A 104 4.19 0.99 -21.93
C THR A 104 5.71 0.94 -21.70
N HIS A 105 6.39 2.10 -21.73
CA HIS A 105 7.83 2.22 -21.48
C HIS A 105 8.18 2.57 -20.03
N ASP A 106 7.20 2.57 -19.13
CA ASP A 106 7.43 2.87 -17.72
C ASP A 106 8.30 1.78 -17.06
N GLU A 107 9.46 2.14 -16.52
CA GLU A 107 10.32 1.20 -15.80
C GLU A 107 9.70 0.74 -14.47
N ALA A 108 8.71 1.50 -13.95
CA ALA A 108 8.00 1.15 -12.74
C ALA A 108 7.27 -0.20 -12.84
N TYR A 109 6.91 -0.69 -14.03
CA TYR A 109 6.32 -2.03 -14.19
C TYR A 109 7.27 -3.13 -13.71
N ARG A 110 8.53 -3.11 -14.17
CA ARG A 110 9.55 -4.09 -13.78
C ARG A 110 9.94 -3.93 -12.32
N LEU A 111 10.06 -2.69 -11.85
CA LEU A 111 10.35 -2.41 -10.44
C LEU A 111 9.24 -2.96 -9.53
N SER A 112 7.98 -2.72 -9.87
CA SER A 112 6.83 -3.21 -9.10
C SER A 112 6.73 -4.73 -9.15
N ALA A 113 6.95 -5.33 -10.33
CA ALA A 113 7.04 -6.78 -10.48
C ALA A 113 8.12 -7.41 -9.61
N SER A 114 9.27 -6.74 -9.44
CA SER A 114 10.33 -7.21 -8.55
C SER A 114 9.95 -7.25 -7.06
N GLY A 115 8.90 -6.52 -6.67
CA GLY A 115 8.30 -6.55 -5.34
C GLY A 115 7.21 -7.60 -5.14
N GLY A 116 6.90 -8.39 -6.18
CA GLY A 116 5.82 -9.38 -6.15
C GLY A 116 4.48 -8.88 -6.69
N VAL A 117 4.40 -7.61 -7.14
CA VAL A 117 3.18 -7.05 -7.76
C VAL A 117 3.03 -7.61 -9.17
N THR A 118 1.90 -8.25 -9.45
CA THR A 118 1.64 -8.89 -10.75
C THR A 118 0.55 -8.17 -11.53
N THR A 119 -0.39 -7.56 -10.81
CA THR A 119 -1.56 -6.87 -11.34
C THR A 119 -1.70 -5.51 -10.69
N ALA A 120 -2.08 -4.50 -11.47
CA ALA A 120 -2.44 -3.19 -10.94
C ALA A 120 -3.74 -2.66 -11.56
N LEU A 121 -4.57 -2.00 -10.77
CA LEU A 121 -5.56 -1.08 -11.29
C LEU A 121 -4.90 0.29 -11.48
N VAL A 122 -4.69 0.66 -12.74
CA VAL A 122 -4.24 2.00 -13.13
C VAL A 122 -5.46 2.88 -13.31
N LEU A 123 -5.50 4.01 -12.62
CA LEU A 123 -6.63 4.93 -12.62
C LEU A 123 -6.17 6.39 -12.66
N PRO A 124 -7.04 7.34 -13.07
CA PRO A 124 -6.73 8.77 -12.95
C PRO A 124 -6.39 9.16 -11.50
N GLY A 125 -5.75 10.29 -11.30
CA GLY A 125 -5.47 10.83 -9.97
C GLY A 125 -6.71 11.41 -9.29
N SER A 126 -6.47 12.15 -8.21
CA SER A 126 -7.52 12.74 -7.37
C SER A 126 -7.80 14.22 -7.67
N ALA A 127 -7.33 14.75 -8.82
CA ALA A 127 -7.59 16.14 -9.17
C ALA A 127 -9.08 16.42 -9.36
N ASN A 128 -9.80 15.52 -10.01
CA ASN A 128 -11.20 15.68 -10.39
C ASN A 128 -12.14 15.00 -9.38
N ALA A 129 -13.36 15.51 -9.25
CA ALA A 129 -14.41 14.82 -8.50
C ALA A 129 -14.77 13.47 -9.17
N ILE A 130 -14.93 13.46 -10.50
CA ILE A 130 -14.94 12.24 -11.35
C ILE A 130 -13.79 12.35 -12.34
N GLY A 131 -12.73 11.55 -12.15
CA GLY A 131 -11.49 11.64 -12.95
C GLY A 131 -11.52 10.84 -14.25
N GLY A 132 -12.40 9.85 -14.34
CA GLY A 132 -12.51 8.96 -15.49
C GLY A 132 -12.39 7.48 -15.10
N GLN A 133 -12.23 6.64 -16.11
CA GLN A 133 -12.18 5.19 -16.02
C GLN A 133 -10.76 4.70 -15.75
N GLY A 134 -10.62 3.66 -14.94
CA GLY A 134 -9.38 2.93 -14.72
C GLY A 134 -9.31 1.67 -15.59
N ALA A 135 -8.12 1.07 -15.67
CA ALA A 135 -7.82 -0.17 -16.38
C ALA A 135 -7.02 -1.12 -15.48
N VAL A 136 -7.44 -2.38 -15.40
CA VAL A 136 -6.67 -3.42 -14.70
C VAL A 136 -5.68 -4.03 -15.68
N ILE A 137 -4.40 -4.02 -15.33
CA ILE A 137 -3.30 -4.49 -16.16
C ILE A 137 -2.46 -5.55 -15.47
N LYS A 138 -1.87 -6.45 -16.25
CA LYS A 138 -0.74 -7.30 -15.84
C LYS A 138 0.56 -6.52 -16.05
N LEU A 139 1.51 -6.65 -15.12
CA LEU A 139 2.76 -5.87 -15.18
C LEU A 139 3.84 -6.46 -16.11
N ARG A 140 3.54 -7.60 -16.76
CA ARG A 140 4.45 -8.18 -17.76
C ARG A 140 4.44 -7.35 -19.05
N PRO A 141 5.59 -7.22 -19.75
CA PRO A 141 5.62 -6.56 -21.05
C PRO A 141 4.68 -7.24 -22.05
N PRO A 142 3.85 -6.47 -22.78
CA PRO A 142 2.96 -7.04 -23.79
C PRO A 142 3.74 -7.38 -25.06
N THR A 143 3.35 -8.45 -25.76
CA THR A 143 4.04 -8.91 -26.99
C THR A 143 3.92 -7.93 -28.14
N ASP A 144 2.81 -7.20 -28.21
CA ASP A 144 2.50 -6.21 -29.23
C ASP A 144 2.95 -4.78 -28.85
N ARG A 145 3.56 -4.62 -27.67
CA ARG A 145 3.99 -3.33 -27.09
C ARG A 145 2.86 -2.32 -26.85
N SER A 146 1.60 -2.74 -26.94
CA SER A 146 0.44 -1.86 -26.82
C SER A 146 -0.10 -1.80 -25.39
N PRO A 147 -0.73 -0.69 -24.98
CA PRO A 147 -1.46 -0.62 -23.72
C PRO A 147 -2.55 -1.70 -23.60
N THR A 148 -3.23 -1.98 -24.71
CA THR A 148 -4.29 -3.00 -24.78
C THR A 148 -3.75 -4.40 -24.47
N GLY A 149 -2.53 -4.71 -24.92
CA GLY A 149 -1.87 -5.99 -24.64
C GLY A 149 -1.54 -6.20 -23.16
N MET A 150 -1.60 -5.16 -22.32
CA MET A 150 -1.41 -5.27 -20.87
C MET A 150 -2.71 -5.50 -20.11
N LEU A 151 -3.88 -5.31 -20.72
CA LEU A 151 -5.16 -5.44 -20.05
C LEU A 151 -5.35 -6.87 -19.52
N LEU A 152 -5.76 -6.99 -18.26
CA LEU A 152 -6.12 -8.27 -17.67
C LEU A 152 -7.42 -8.79 -18.29
N GLU A 153 -8.43 -7.93 -18.43
CA GLU A 153 -9.64 -8.19 -19.20
C GLU A 153 -9.87 -7.05 -20.19
N SER A 154 -9.88 -7.37 -21.49
CA SER A 154 -10.33 -6.42 -22.51
C SER A 154 -11.81 -6.09 -22.31
N PRO A 155 -12.24 -4.85 -22.60
CA PRO A 155 -13.66 -4.53 -22.69
C PRO A 155 -14.34 -5.44 -23.73
N TYR A 156 -15.65 -5.70 -23.57
CA TYR A 156 -16.39 -6.63 -24.44
C TYR A 156 -16.21 -6.31 -25.93
N GLU A 157 -16.22 -5.02 -26.29
CA GLU A 157 -15.74 -4.53 -27.57
C GLU A 157 -14.88 -3.27 -27.36
N THR A 158 -14.05 -2.93 -28.36
CA THR A 158 -13.15 -1.77 -28.30
C THR A 158 -13.88 -0.41 -28.26
N ASN A 159 -15.11 -0.35 -28.80
CA ASN A 159 -15.89 0.89 -28.94
C ASN A 159 -17.33 0.82 -28.40
N THR A 160 -17.81 -0.34 -27.96
CA THR A 160 -19.18 -0.49 -27.43
C THR A 160 -19.19 -1.36 -26.17
N THR A 161 -20.24 -1.23 -25.37
CA THR A 161 -20.45 -2.04 -24.16
C THR A 161 -21.54 -3.08 -24.38
N LEU A 162 -21.31 -3.98 -25.34
CA LEU A 162 -22.15 -5.16 -25.50
C LEU A 162 -21.88 -6.15 -24.37
N TYR A 163 -22.86 -6.32 -23.49
CA TYR A 163 -22.81 -7.32 -22.43
C TYR A 163 -23.14 -8.70 -22.98
N ASP A 164 -22.22 -9.66 -22.80
CA ASP A 164 -22.48 -11.08 -23.06
C ASP A 164 -22.92 -11.79 -21.77
N PRO A 165 -24.22 -12.14 -21.61
CA PRO A 165 -24.73 -12.82 -20.42
C PRO A 165 -24.22 -14.26 -20.25
N THR A 166 -23.53 -14.82 -21.25
CA THR A 166 -22.97 -16.18 -21.19
C THR A 166 -21.57 -16.23 -20.59
N THR A 167 -20.94 -15.06 -20.37
CA THR A 167 -19.59 -14.94 -19.82
C THR A 167 -19.59 -14.30 -18.44
N HIS A 168 -18.45 -14.37 -17.74
CA HIS A 168 -18.29 -13.68 -16.46
C HIS A 168 -18.48 -12.17 -16.65
N PHE A 169 -19.16 -11.53 -15.68
CA PHE A 169 -19.45 -10.11 -15.75
C PHE A 169 -18.18 -9.27 -15.60
N ARG A 170 -17.74 -8.61 -16.67
CA ARG A 170 -16.59 -7.71 -16.66
C ARG A 170 -16.95 -6.35 -16.09
N PHE A 171 -16.40 -6.02 -14.93
CA PHE A 171 -16.61 -4.71 -14.30
C PHE A 171 -15.69 -3.65 -14.90
N ARG A 172 -16.27 -2.51 -15.31
CA ARG A 172 -15.47 -1.29 -15.51
C ARG A 172 -15.04 -0.71 -14.15
N GLN A 173 -13.98 0.08 -14.16
CA GLN A 173 -13.43 0.72 -12.96
C GLN A 173 -13.52 2.24 -13.15
N MET A 174 -13.94 3.00 -12.12
CA MET A 174 -14.05 4.46 -12.21
C MET A 174 -13.47 5.16 -10.99
N LYS A 175 -12.69 6.21 -11.24
CA LYS A 175 -12.06 7.04 -10.22
C LYS A 175 -12.91 8.24 -9.85
N HIS A 176 -13.06 8.40 -8.54
CA HIS A 176 -13.65 9.56 -7.89
C HIS A 176 -12.72 10.17 -6.84
N ALA A 177 -12.89 11.45 -6.52
CA ALA A 177 -12.24 12.07 -5.38
C ALA A 177 -13.15 13.07 -4.67
N CYS A 178 -12.93 13.24 -3.37
CA CYS A 178 -13.60 14.21 -2.51
C CYS A 178 -12.55 15.08 -1.80
N GLY A 179 -13.00 16.01 -0.96
CA GLY A 179 -12.14 16.67 0.02
C GLY A 179 -11.14 17.64 -0.58
N GLU A 180 -9.91 17.61 -0.05
CA GLU A 180 -8.89 18.63 -0.25
C GLU A 180 -8.39 18.71 -1.69
N ASN A 181 -8.24 17.55 -2.37
CA ASN A 181 -7.60 17.52 -3.69
C ASN A 181 -8.43 18.22 -4.79
N PRO A 182 -9.72 17.91 -5.01
CA PRO A 182 -10.52 18.65 -5.98
C PRO A 182 -10.65 20.14 -5.66
N GLY A 183 -10.86 20.48 -4.38
CA GLY A 183 -10.94 21.87 -3.94
C GLY A 183 -9.67 22.65 -4.27
N ARG A 184 -8.49 22.07 -3.99
CA ARG A 184 -7.19 22.68 -4.28
C ARG A 184 -6.92 22.83 -5.78
N VAL A 185 -7.31 21.86 -6.62
CA VAL A 185 -7.04 21.92 -8.07
C VAL A 185 -7.95 22.92 -8.79
N TYR A 186 -9.21 23.01 -8.37
CA TYR A 186 -10.22 23.84 -9.03
C TYR A 186 -10.53 25.15 -8.29
N SER A 187 -9.74 25.48 -7.26
CA SER A 187 -9.97 26.64 -6.38
C SER A 187 -11.41 26.69 -5.84
N GLY A 188 -11.96 25.52 -5.53
CA GLY A 188 -13.34 25.33 -5.13
C GLY A 188 -13.49 24.89 -3.67
N THR A 189 -14.72 24.83 -3.22
CA THR A 189 -15.10 24.35 -1.89
C THR A 189 -15.63 22.91 -1.95
N ARG A 190 -15.85 22.31 -0.78
CA ARG A 190 -16.59 21.03 -0.66
C ARG A 190 -17.98 21.12 -1.32
N MET A 191 -18.67 22.25 -1.18
CA MET A 191 -19.99 22.46 -1.79
C MET A 191 -19.93 22.37 -3.31
N ASP A 192 -18.90 22.94 -3.93
CA ASP A 192 -18.70 22.90 -5.39
C ASP A 192 -18.43 21.47 -5.86
N THR A 193 -17.60 20.72 -5.12
CA THR A 193 -17.30 19.31 -5.41
C THR A 193 -18.57 18.45 -5.35
N ILE A 194 -19.37 18.59 -4.29
CA ILE A 194 -20.62 17.83 -4.13
C ILE A 194 -21.69 18.28 -5.13
N TRP A 195 -21.76 19.57 -5.47
CA TRP A 195 -22.62 20.04 -6.56
C TRP A 195 -22.22 19.42 -7.90
N ALA A 196 -20.93 19.37 -8.22
CA ALA A 196 -20.44 18.76 -9.44
C ALA A 196 -20.81 17.27 -9.52
N PHE A 197 -20.68 16.53 -8.42
CA PHE A 197 -21.18 15.15 -8.34
C PHE A 197 -22.68 15.07 -8.62
N ARG A 198 -23.50 15.89 -7.94
CA ARG A 198 -24.96 15.90 -8.16
C ARG A 198 -25.32 16.16 -9.62
N GLN A 199 -24.66 17.12 -10.26
CA GLN A 199 -24.88 17.44 -11.67
C GLN A 199 -24.49 16.27 -12.61
N GLY A 200 -23.33 15.65 -12.38
CA GLY A 200 -22.88 14.50 -13.18
C GLY A 200 -23.82 13.30 -13.06
N TYR A 201 -24.18 12.92 -11.82
CA TYR A 201 -25.09 11.81 -11.58
C TYR A 201 -26.51 12.09 -12.07
N GLU A 202 -27.00 13.33 -11.96
CA GLU A 202 -28.30 13.72 -12.53
C GLU A 202 -28.29 13.58 -14.05
N LYS A 203 -27.22 14.01 -14.73
CA LYS A 203 -27.11 13.84 -16.18
C LYS A 203 -27.14 12.37 -16.60
N ALA A 204 -26.39 11.52 -15.89
CA ALA A 204 -26.43 10.07 -16.11
C ALA A 204 -27.81 9.47 -15.82
N ARG A 205 -28.50 9.94 -14.78
CA ARG A 205 -29.85 9.47 -14.43
C ARG A 205 -30.85 9.78 -15.52
N GLN A 206 -30.83 11.00 -16.07
CA GLN A 206 -31.70 11.40 -17.19
C GLN A 206 -31.50 10.50 -18.42
N ILE A 207 -30.24 10.18 -18.74
CA ILE A 207 -29.93 9.28 -19.86
C ILE A 207 -30.43 7.87 -19.56
N ARG A 208 -30.15 7.33 -18.38
CA ARG A 208 -30.65 6.00 -17.95
C ARG A 208 -32.18 5.92 -18.04
N ASP A 209 -32.89 6.92 -17.53
CA ASP A 209 -34.35 6.94 -17.52
C ASP A 209 -34.92 7.00 -18.94
N ALA A 210 -34.28 7.75 -19.85
CA ALA A 210 -34.62 7.76 -21.27
C ALA A 210 -34.38 6.39 -21.93
N GLN A 211 -33.26 5.73 -21.62
CA GLN A 211 -32.95 4.38 -22.11
C GLN A 211 -33.96 3.35 -21.63
N ASP A 212 -34.38 3.43 -20.36
CA ASP A 212 -35.37 2.53 -19.79
C ASP A 212 -36.74 2.75 -20.45
N ALA A 213 -37.14 4.00 -20.67
CA ALA A 213 -38.38 4.34 -21.39
C ALA A 213 -38.36 3.85 -22.85
N TYR A 214 -37.21 3.97 -23.53
CA TYR A 214 -37.00 3.40 -24.86
C TYR A 214 -37.18 1.87 -24.84
N CYS A 215 -36.49 1.19 -23.92
CA CYS A 215 -36.52 -0.27 -23.81
C CYS A 215 -37.93 -0.82 -23.53
N VAL A 216 -38.72 -0.12 -22.71
CA VAL A 216 -40.12 -0.50 -22.43
C VAL A 216 -40.96 -0.46 -23.70
N LYS A 217 -40.87 0.62 -24.48
CA LYS A 217 -41.60 0.75 -25.76
C LYS A 217 -41.16 -0.32 -26.77
N ALA A 218 -39.85 -0.53 -26.92
CA ALA A 218 -39.28 -1.54 -27.80
C ALA A 218 -39.80 -2.95 -27.46
N ARG A 219 -39.75 -3.33 -26.18
CA ARG A 219 -40.26 -4.64 -25.69
C ARG A 219 -41.76 -4.83 -25.89
N ASN A 220 -42.52 -3.74 -25.88
CA ASN A 220 -43.96 -3.74 -26.16
C ASN A 220 -44.29 -3.72 -27.66
N GLY A 221 -43.30 -3.82 -28.55
CA GLY A 221 -43.49 -3.78 -30.00
C GLY A 221 -43.85 -2.38 -30.55
N GLN A 222 -43.71 -1.33 -29.74
CA GLN A 222 -44.04 0.05 -30.11
C GLN A 222 -42.89 0.70 -30.90
N TRP A 223 -42.59 0.17 -32.09
CA TRP A 223 -41.47 0.61 -32.92
C TRP A 223 -41.73 1.90 -33.71
N SER A 224 -42.99 2.17 -34.04
CA SER A 224 -43.37 3.37 -34.80
C SER A 224 -43.07 4.64 -34.00
N GLY A 225 -42.19 5.49 -34.53
CA GLY A 225 -41.80 6.75 -33.89
C GLY A 225 -40.91 6.59 -32.66
N LEU A 226 -40.32 5.41 -32.44
CA LEU A 226 -39.47 5.12 -31.28
C LEU A 226 -38.15 5.92 -31.30
N GLY A 227 -37.62 6.22 -32.49
CA GLY A 227 -36.37 6.95 -32.67
C GLY A 227 -35.13 6.09 -32.40
N GLU A 228 -33.99 6.76 -32.22
CA GLU A 228 -32.72 6.12 -31.85
C GLU A 228 -32.64 5.83 -30.35
N PHE A 229 -31.84 4.83 -29.97
CA PHE A 229 -31.58 4.55 -28.56
C PHE A 229 -30.88 5.76 -27.92
N PRO A 230 -31.37 6.28 -26.78
CA PRO A 230 -30.80 7.47 -26.16
C PRO A 230 -29.47 7.13 -25.50
N GLU A 231 -28.41 7.23 -26.28
CA GLU A 231 -27.03 6.98 -25.87
C GLU A 231 -26.22 8.27 -25.87
N ASN A 232 -25.21 8.32 -25.01
CA ASN A 232 -24.25 9.40 -25.01
C ASN A 232 -22.91 8.89 -24.49
N LEU A 233 -21.95 8.70 -25.40
CA LEU A 233 -20.61 8.17 -25.10
C LEU A 233 -19.90 8.92 -23.96
N GLN A 234 -20.15 10.23 -23.84
CA GLN A 234 -19.55 11.05 -22.79
C GLN A 234 -20.01 10.65 -21.38
N TRP A 235 -21.24 10.16 -21.23
CA TRP A 235 -21.86 9.86 -19.94
C TRP A 235 -22.13 8.37 -19.72
N GLU A 236 -21.90 7.55 -20.74
CA GLU A 236 -22.20 6.12 -20.80
C GLU A 236 -21.60 5.35 -19.61
N ALA A 237 -20.34 5.60 -19.27
CA ALA A 237 -19.70 4.97 -18.11
C ALA A 237 -20.38 5.34 -16.77
N LEU A 238 -20.88 6.57 -16.63
CA LEU A 238 -21.56 7.01 -15.40
C LEU A 238 -23.01 6.50 -15.34
N VAL A 239 -23.66 6.32 -16.50
CA VAL A 239 -24.93 5.58 -16.60
C VAL A 239 -24.74 4.15 -16.10
N ASP A 240 -23.64 3.51 -16.48
CA ASP A 240 -23.32 2.15 -16.06
C ASP A 240 -22.99 2.04 -14.56
N VAL A 241 -22.45 3.10 -13.94
CA VAL A 241 -22.36 3.18 -12.47
C VAL A 241 -23.76 3.06 -11.86
N LEU A 242 -24.75 3.80 -12.36
CA LEU A 242 -26.13 3.73 -11.87
C LEU A 242 -26.77 2.33 -12.09
N ARG A 243 -26.34 1.62 -13.13
CA ARG A 243 -26.77 0.23 -13.42
C ARG A 243 -25.99 -0.83 -12.62
N GLY A 244 -25.00 -0.44 -11.82
CA GLY A 244 -24.20 -1.37 -11.01
C GLY A 244 -23.14 -2.15 -11.81
N ARG A 245 -22.75 -1.63 -12.99
CA ARG A 245 -21.81 -2.27 -13.92
C ARG A 245 -20.36 -1.77 -13.78
N VAL A 246 -20.13 -0.83 -12.85
CA VAL A 246 -18.84 -0.17 -12.64
C VAL A 246 -18.49 -0.20 -11.15
N LYS A 247 -17.27 -0.62 -10.83
CA LYS A 247 -16.69 -0.48 -9.49
C LYS A 247 -16.13 0.93 -9.32
N VAL A 248 -16.48 1.58 -8.22
CA VAL A 248 -16.19 2.98 -7.97
C VAL A 248 -15.12 3.10 -6.89
N HIS A 249 -13.98 3.69 -7.25
CA HIS A 249 -12.83 3.89 -6.38
C HIS A 249 -12.75 5.36 -6.00
N THR A 250 -12.91 5.68 -4.72
CA THR A 250 -13.03 7.07 -4.27
C THR A 250 -11.88 7.44 -3.34
N HIS A 251 -11.06 8.41 -3.75
CA HIS A 251 -10.12 9.06 -2.84
C HIS A 251 -10.91 9.92 -1.86
N CYS A 252 -10.94 9.54 -0.60
CA CYS A 252 -11.64 10.27 0.44
C CYS A 252 -11.10 9.87 1.82
N TYR A 253 -10.90 10.85 2.71
CA TYR A 253 -10.23 10.63 4.00
C TYR A 253 -11.14 10.99 5.18
N GLU A 254 -11.76 12.16 5.16
CA GLU A 254 -12.56 12.62 6.29
C GLU A 254 -13.98 12.06 6.25
N THR A 255 -14.51 11.75 7.43
CA THR A 255 -15.89 11.25 7.61
C THR A 255 -16.93 12.23 7.07
N VAL A 256 -16.68 13.53 7.16
CA VAL A 256 -17.57 14.58 6.62
C VAL A 256 -17.71 14.50 5.11
N ASP A 257 -16.60 14.24 4.39
CA ASP A 257 -16.61 14.12 2.94
C ASP A 257 -17.18 12.76 2.49
N LEU A 258 -16.96 11.72 3.29
CA LEU A 258 -17.55 10.40 3.08
C LEU A 258 -19.08 10.43 3.23
N ASP A 259 -19.62 11.10 4.26
CA ASP A 259 -21.07 11.25 4.43
C ASP A 259 -21.73 11.91 3.22
N ASP A 260 -21.14 12.99 2.72
CA ASP A 260 -21.62 13.68 1.52
C ASP A 260 -21.68 12.73 0.31
N LEU A 261 -20.66 11.90 0.12
CA LEU A 261 -20.61 10.91 -0.94
C LEU A 261 -21.66 9.80 -0.77
N VAL A 262 -21.89 9.32 0.45
CA VAL A 262 -22.92 8.32 0.77
C VAL A 262 -24.29 8.84 0.36
N ARG A 263 -24.59 10.11 0.67
CA ARG A 263 -25.86 10.76 0.32
C ARG A 263 -26.07 10.91 -1.19
N VAL A 264 -25.01 11.07 -1.98
CA VAL A 264 -25.10 11.19 -3.44
C VAL A 264 -25.16 9.82 -4.14
N LYS A 265 -24.37 8.84 -3.69
CA LYS A 265 -24.16 7.59 -4.44
C LYS A 265 -25.10 6.45 -4.06
N HIS A 266 -25.85 6.54 -2.96
CA HIS A 266 -26.70 5.47 -2.44
C HIS A 266 -25.97 4.11 -2.43
N PHE A 267 -24.94 3.98 -1.60
CA PHE A 267 -24.19 2.72 -1.47
C PHE A 267 -25.14 1.57 -1.10
N ARG A 268 -25.14 0.49 -1.90
CA ARG A 268 -25.95 -0.71 -1.65
C ARG A 268 -25.30 -1.68 -0.66
N LYS A 269 -23.98 -1.58 -0.46
CA LYS A 269 -23.16 -2.39 0.44
C LYS A 269 -22.11 -1.49 1.09
N PRO A 270 -21.63 -1.83 2.31
CA PRO A 270 -20.48 -1.15 2.90
C PRO A 270 -19.28 -1.13 1.93
N PRO A 271 -18.59 0.00 1.74
CA PRO A 271 -17.40 0.05 0.93
C PRO A 271 -16.23 -0.66 1.62
N ALA A 272 -15.30 -1.18 0.82
CA ALA A 272 -13.98 -1.55 1.32
C ALA A 272 -13.12 -0.29 1.53
N ALA A 273 -12.17 -0.37 2.46
CA ALA A 273 -11.22 0.70 2.74
C ALA A 273 -9.85 0.34 2.13
N ALA A 274 -9.41 1.13 1.15
CA ALA A 274 -8.06 1.06 0.60
C ALA A 274 -7.21 2.17 1.24
N LEU A 275 -6.20 1.77 2.03
CA LEU A 275 -5.40 2.69 2.85
C LEU A 275 -3.90 2.40 2.74
N PHE A 276 -3.12 3.35 3.22
CA PHE A 276 -1.74 3.11 3.60
C PHE A 276 -1.71 2.57 5.02
N ALA A 277 -0.73 1.72 5.34
CA ALA A 277 -0.52 1.21 6.68
C ALA A 277 -0.03 2.32 7.61
N THR A 278 0.99 3.08 7.21
CA THR A 278 1.53 4.17 8.05
C THR A 278 1.68 5.51 7.35
N HIS A 279 1.55 5.59 6.01
CA HIS A 279 1.69 6.85 5.28
C HIS A 279 0.48 7.77 5.53
N SER A 280 0.63 8.68 6.49
CA SER A 280 -0.38 9.64 6.93
C SER A 280 0.27 10.95 7.38
N ARG A 281 -0.50 11.92 7.88
CA ARG A 281 0.02 13.19 8.46
C ARG A 281 0.70 14.14 7.49
N TYR A 282 0.73 13.82 6.21
CA TYR A 282 1.36 14.63 5.18
C TYR A 282 0.41 15.67 4.57
N LYS A 283 -0.90 15.57 4.77
CA LYS A 283 -1.93 16.54 4.32
C LYS A 283 -3.02 16.71 5.37
N ARG A 284 -3.75 17.83 5.34
CA ARG A 284 -4.78 18.16 6.33
C ARG A 284 -5.83 17.05 6.43
N GLU A 285 -6.39 16.61 5.30
CA GLU A 285 -7.42 15.56 5.29
C GLU A 285 -6.90 14.19 5.81
N SER A 286 -5.59 13.96 5.77
CA SER A 286 -4.92 12.72 6.21
C SER A 286 -4.25 12.84 7.59
N TYR A 287 -4.42 13.98 8.27
CA TYR A 287 -3.63 14.29 9.47
C TYR A 287 -3.97 13.41 10.67
N ARG A 288 -5.21 12.93 10.72
CA ARG A 288 -5.71 12.02 11.75
C ARG A 288 -5.52 10.54 11.42
N GLY A 289 -4.68 10.22 10.44
CA GLY A 289 -4.34 8.84 10.12
C GLY A 289 -3.69 8.13 11.30
N SER A 290 -3.93 6.81 11.38
CA SER A 290 -3.38 5.95 12.43
C SER A 290 -2.97 4.61 11.85
N GLU A 291 -1.83 4.12 12.29
CA GLU A 291 -1.28 2.79 12.02
C GLU A 291 -2.18 1.63 12.48
N PHE A 292 -3.10 1.91 13.42
CA PHE A 292 -4.09 0.94 13.90
C PHE A 292 -5.37 0.91 13.06
N ALA A 293 -5.53 1.82 12.09
CA ALA A 293 -6.72 1.88 11.25
C ALA A 293 -7.03 0.56 10.52
N PRO A 294 -6.06 -0.17 9.93
CA PRO A 294 -6.33 -1.47 9.32
C PRO A 294 -7.02 -2.44 10.28
N ARG A 295 -6.50 -2.56 11.51
CA ARG A 295 -7.07 -3.43 12.55
C ARG A 295 -8.47 -2.98 12.95
N ILE A 296 -8.63 -1.71 13.29
CA ILE A 296 -9.91 -1.13 13.75
C ILE A 296 -11.01 -1.33 12.71
N LEU A 297 -10.69 -1.10 11.43
CA LEU A 297 -11.65 -1.28 10.32
C LEU A 297 -12.01 -2.76 10.13
N ALA A 298 -11.03 -3.65 10.19
CA ALA A 298 -11.27 -5.10 10.09
C ALA A 298 -12.14 -5.63 11.24
N ASP A 299 -11.87 -5.19 12.48
CA ASP A 299 -12.69 -5.55 13.66
C ASP A 299 -14.14 -5.04 13.53
N ALA A 300 -14.34 -3.95 12.78
CA ALA A 300 -15.66 -3.41 12.44
C ALA A 300 -16.32 -4.08 11.22
N GLY A 301 -15.70 -5.11 10.63
CA GLY A 301 -16.21 -5.83 9.46
C GLY A 301 -16.02 -5.10 8.13
N ILE A 302 -15.18 -4.06 8.09
CA ILE A 302 -14.83 -3.35 6.85
C ILE A 302 -13.66 -4.08 6.19
N GLN A 303 -13.82 -4.44 4.92
CA GLN A 303 -12.76 -5.07 4.15
C GLN A 303 -11.60 -4.09 3.96
N VAL A 304 -10.40 -4.51 4.33
CA VAL A 304 -9.18 -3.69 4.29
C VAL A 304 -8.31 -4.09 3.10
N VAL A 305 -7.81 -3.09 2.40
CA VAL A 305 -6.84 -3.23 1.30
C VAL A 305 -5.68 -2.29 1.54
N MET A 306 -4.46 -2.79 1.36
CA MET A 306 -3.27 -1.94 1.28
C MET A 306 -3.06 -1.51 -0.17
N LYS A 307 -2.68 -0.25 -0.39
CA LYS A 307 -2.42 0.28 -1.74
C LYS A 307 -1.15 1.12 -1.78
N SER A 308 -0.52 1.17 -2.96
CA SER A 308 0.70 1.96 -3.15
C SER A 308 0.42 3.42 -3.47
N ASP A 309 -0.69 3.69 -4.17
CA ASP A 309 -0.96 5.00 -4.76
C ASP A 309 0.22 5.49 -5.62
N HIS A 310 0.90 4.55 -6.31
CA HIS A 310 2.14 4.82 -7.00
C HIS A 310 2.01 6.05 -7.90
N PRO A 311 2.95 7.02 -7.86
CA PRO A 311 4.25 6.97 -7.19
C PRO A 311 4.31 7.58 -5.77
N VAL A 312 3.18 7.75 -5.05
CA VAL A 312 3.23 8.23 -3.65
C VAL A 312 4.08 7.28 -2.80
N LEU A 313 3.78 5.99 -2.86
CA LEU A 313 4.71 4.93 -2.46
C LEU A 313 5.19 4.19 -3.71
N ASP A 314 6.41 3.66 -3.64
CA ASP A 314 6.88 2.74 -4.67
C ASP A 314 6.08 1.42 -4.56
N SER A 315 5.37 1.03 -5.63
CA SER A 315 4.51 -0.17 -5.64
C SER A 315 5.31 -1.45 -5.43
N ARG A 316 6.61 -1.43 -5.72
CA ARG A 316 7.57 -2.48 -5.32
C ARG A 316 7.54 -2.81 -3.83
N PHE A 317 7.15 -1.87 -2.98
CA PHE A 317 7.10 -2.05 -1.53
C PHE A 317 5.68 -2.31 -1.01
N LEU A 318 4.70 -2.65 -1.87
CA LEU A 318 3.32 -2.84 -1.43
C LEU A 318 3.17 -3.94 -0.36
N LEU A 319 3.97 -5.02 -0.41
CA LEU A 319 3.96 -6.02 0.67
C LEU A 319 4.39 -5.44 2.02
N PHE A 320 5.26 -4.43 2.03
CA PHE A 320 5.71 -3.78 3.26
C PHE A 320 4.56 -3.08 3.98
N GLU A 321 3.59 -2.52 3.26
CA GLU A 321 2.36 -1.98 3.86
C GLU A 321 1.56 -3.09 4.57
N ALA A 322 1.42 -4.27 3.95
CA ALA A 322 0.77 -5.42 4.61
C ALA A 322 1.56 -5.91 5.84
N GLN A 323 2.90 -5.93 5.77
CA GLN A 323 3.77 -6.28 6.89
C GLN A 323 3.61 -5.30 8.06
N GLN A 324 3.52 -4.00 7.78
CA GLN A 324 3.27 -2.98 8.81
C GLN A 324 1.86 -3.10 9.40
N ALA A 325 0.83 -3.27 8.57
CA ALA A 325 -0.53 -3.45 9.04
C ALA A 325 -0.64 -4.69 9.96
N TYR A 326 0.03 -5.79 9.59
CA TYR A 326 0.18 -6.98 10.44
C TYR A 326 0.87 -6.65 11.76
N TYR A 327 2.01 -5.95 11.71
CA TYR A 327 2.76 -5.56 12.89
C TYR A 327 1.91 -4.76 13.89
N TYR A 328 1.09 -3.82 13.40
CA TYR A 328 0.17 -3.01 14.22
C TYR A 328 -1.18 -3.68 14.51
N GLY A 329 -1.28 -5.00 14.32
CA GLY A 329 -2.35 -5.83 14.88
C GLY A 329 -3.47 -6.23 13.92
N LEU A 330 -3.35 -5.98 12.62
CA LEU A 330 -4.23 -6.64 11.64
C LEU A 330 -3.95 -8.15 11.65
N PRO A 331 -4.96 -9.04 11.70
CA PRO A 331 -4.74 -10.49 11.66
C PRO A 331 -3.95 -10.93 10.41
N HIS A 332 -3.06 -11.91 10.56
CA HIS A 332 -2.13 -12.36 9.50
C HIS A 332 -2.83 -12.77 8.19
N ASN A 333 -3.97 -13.48 8.29
CA ASN A 333 -4.75 -13.93 7.15
C ASN A 333 -5.34 -12.74 6.38
N LEU A 334 -5.78 -11.70 7.10
CA LEU A 334 -6.30 -10.47 6.51
C LEU A 334 -5.19 -9.60 5.94
N ALA A 335 -4.02 -9.55 6.58
CA ALA A 335 -2.88 -8.77 6.12
C ALA A 335 -2.36 -9.24 4.75
N LEU A 336 -2.20 -10.55 4.54
CA LEU A 336 -1.84 -11.09 3.22
C LEU A 336 -2.97 -10.91 2.20
N SER A 337 -4.21 -11.15 2.63
CA SER A 337 -5.39 -10.95 1.77
C SER A 337 -5.54 -9.50 1.32
N ALA A 338 -5.13 -8.52 2.14
CA ALA A 338 -5.21 -7.09 1.85
C ALA A 338 -4.37 -6.65 0.65
N VAL A 339 -3.47 -7.50 0.14
CA VAL A 339 -2.68 -7.25 -1.08
C VAL A 339 -2.86 -8.35 -2.14
N THR A 340 -3.77 -9.30 -1.94
CA THR A 340 -4.00 -10.44 -2.86
C THR A 340 -5.51 -10.68 -3.08
N ALA A 341 -6.13 -11.52 -2.25
CA ALA A 341 -7.52 -11.97 -2.39
C ALA A 341 -8.55 -10.82 -2.26
N THR A 342 -8.37 -9.92 -1.29
CA THR A 342 -9.30 -8.82 -1.03
C THR A 342 -9.37 -7.83 -2.21
N PRO A 343 -8.26 -7.27 -2.73
CA PRO A 343 -8.31 -6.40 -3.91
C PRO A 343 -8.87 -7.13 -5.15
N ALA A 344 -8.51 -8.39 -5.41
CA ALA A 344 -9.07 -9.16 -6.52
C ALA A 344 -10.61 -9.27 -6.44
N THR A 345 -11.13 -9.58 -5.26
CA THR A 345 -12.58 -9.68 -5.00
C THR A 345 -13.29 -8.34 -5.21
N ILE A 346 -12.70 -7.24 -4.72
CA ILE A 346 -13.30 -5.90 -4.85
C ILE A 346 -13.34 -5.46 -6.32
N LEU A 347 -12.29 -5.75 -7.08
CA LEU A 347 -12.22 -5.48 -8.52
C LEU A 347 -13.21 -6.34 -9.32
N GLY A 348 -13.63 -7.48 -8.78
CA GLY A 348 -14.46 -8.48 -9.46
C GLY A 348 -13.64 -9.36 -10.40
N LEU A 349 -12.42 -9.73 -9.96
CA LEU A 349 -11.45 -10.53 -10.70
C LEU A 349 -10.95 -11.75 -9.89
N ASP A 350 -11.66 -12.10 -8.83
CA ASP A 350 -11.40 -13.24 -7.94
C ASP A 350 -11.64 -14.61 -8.60
N HIS A 351 -12.15 -14.64 -9.82
CA HIS A 351 -12.18 -15.83 -10.69
C HIS A 351 -10.88 -16.07 -11.47
N ARG A 352 -9.88 -15.18 -11.35
CA ARG A 352 -8.62 -15.26 -12.11
C ARG A 352 -7.36 -15.01 -11.30
N ILE A 353 -7.40 -14.04 -10.38
CA ILE A 353 -6.22 -13.55 -9.65
C ILE A 353 -6.48 -13.44 -8.14
N GLY A 354 -5.41 -13.21 -7.37
CA GLY A 354 -5.49 -13.01 -5.92
C GLY A 354 -5.65 -14.28 -5.09
N PHE A 355 -5.81 -15.43 -5.75
CA PHE A 355 -5.87 -16.77 -5.15
C PHE A 355 -4.96 -17.72 -5.93
N LEU A 356 -4.45 -18.77 -5.27
CA LEU A 356 -3.83 -19.90 -5.95
C LEU A 356 -4.85 -21.03 -6.01
N GLU A 357 -5.38 -21.26 -7.20
CA GLU A 357 -6.31 -22.34 -7.49
C GLU A 357 -6.07 -22.87 -8.90
N GLU A 358 -6.41 -24.13 -9.14
CA GLU A 358 -6.34 -24.72 -10.48
C GLU A 358 -7.26 -23.98 -11.45
N GLY A 359 -6.76 -23.72 -12.66
CA GLY A 359 -7.45 -22.95 -13.69
C GLY A 359 -7.28 -21.44 -13.59
N TYR A 360 -6.71 -20.91 -12.50
CA TYR A 360 -6.46 -19.48 -12.33
C TYR A 360 -5.19 -19.04 -13.08
N ASP A 361 -5.05 -17.73 -13.31
CA ASP A 361 -3.85 -17.17 -13.92
C ASP A 361 -2.62 -17.55 -13.09
N ALA A 362 -1.53 -17.96 -13.75
CA ALA A 362 -0.28 -18.37 -13.11
C ALA A 362 0.55 -17.16 -12.62
N ASP A 363 -0.06 -16.34 -11.78
CA ASP A 363 0.53 -15.20 -11.09
C ASP A 363 0.95 -15.62 -9.69
N ILE A 364 2.23 -15.94 -9.50
CA ILE A 364 2.73 -16.49 -8.22
C ILE A 364 4.03 -15.79 -7.79
N VAL A 365 4.26 -15.74 -6.48
CA VAL A 365 5.50 -15.20 -5.90
C VAL A 365 6.13 -16.22 -4.97
N LEU A 366 7.40 -16.55 -5.21
CA LEU A 366 8.23 -17.34 -4.30
C LEU A 366 9.03 -16.38 -3.40
N TRP A 367 8.95 -16.55 -2.09
CA TRP A 367 9.54 -15.65 -1.09
C TRP A 367 10.75 -16.26 -0.40
N ASP A 368 11.74 -15.45 -0.03
CA ASP A 368 12.90 -15.92 0.74
C ASP A 368 12.60 -16.21 2.22
N SER A 369 11.53 -15.64 2.77
CA SER A 369 11.02 -15.79 4.13
C SER A 369 9.49 -15.78 4.16
N HIS A 370 8.89 -15.94 5.34
CA HIS A 370 7.46 -15.73 5.51
C HIS A 370 7.09 -14.34 4.96
N PRO A 371 6.05 -14.19 4.11
CA PRO A 371 5.79 -12.92 3.43
C PRO A 371 5.47 -11.75 4.37
N LEU A 372 4.89 -12.03 5.54
CA LEU A 372 4.67 -11.02 6.59
C LEU A 372 5.93 -10.66 7.43
N ALA A 373 7.07 -11.31 7.22
CA ALA A 373 8.31 -10.90 7.87
C ALA A 373 8.83 -9.60 7.25
N LEU A 374 9.20 -8.62 8.08
CA LEU A 374 9.77 -7.36 7.59
C LEU A 374 11.02 -7.66 6.74
N GLY A 375 11.02 -7.11 5.51
CA GLY A 375 12.09 -7.34 4.54
C GLY A 375 12.00 -8.67 3.78
N ALA A 376 10.90 -9.41 3.84
CA ALA A 376 10.64 -10.53 2.93
C ALA A 376 10.81 -10.09 1.47
N THR A 377 11.60 -10.85 0.70
CA THR A 377 12.02 -10.49 -0.66
C THR A 377 11.61 -11.59 -1.64
N PRO A 378 11.01 -11.24 -2.79
CA PRO A 378 10.73 -12.22 -3.84
C PRO A 378 12.01 -12.88 -4.35
N GLN A 379 12.07 -14.21 -4.32
CA GLN A 379 13.11 -14.97 -5.02
C GLN A 379 12.83 -15.03 -6.51
N GLN A 380 11.56 -15.14 -6.88
CA GLN A 380 11.07 -15.14 -8.26
C GLN A 380 9.58 -14.75 -8.27
N VAL A 381 9.16 -14.12 -9.37
CA VAL A 381 7.79 -13.70 -9.62
C VAL A 381 7.40 -14.23 -10.99
N TRP A 382 6.24 -14.88 -11.09
CA TRP A 382 5.67 -15.30 -12.36
C TRP A 382 4.41 -14.48 -12.62
N ILE A 383 4.24 -14.04 -13.86
CA ILE A 383 3.01 -13.41 -14.35
C ILE A 383 2.58 -14.22 -15.57
N ASP A 384 1.37 -14.78 -15.52
CA ASP A 384 0.87 -15.73 -16.51
C ASP A 384 1.91 -16.82 -16.82
N GLY A 385 2.56 -17.35 -15.77
CA GLY A 385 3.55 -18.43 -15.85
C GLY A 385 4.92 -18.03 -16.41
N VAL A 386 5.12 -16.76 -16.77
CA VAL A 386 6.40 -16.24 -17.27
C VAL A 386 7.22 -15.67 -16.12
N PRO A 387 8.47 -16.11 -15.90
CA PRO A 387 9.33 -15.55 -14.86
C PRO A 387 9.72 -14.10 -15.18
N GLN A 388 9.65 -13.23 -14.19
CA GLN A 388 9.92 -11.78 -14.34
C GLN A 388 11.32 -11.38 -13.89
N LEU A 389 11.95 -12.15 -13.00
CA LEU A 389 13.30 -11.88 -12.51
C LEU A 389 14.33 -12.70 -13.30
N ALA A 390 15.31 -12.02 -13.89
CA ALA A 390 16.44 -12.65 -14.57
C ALA A 390 17.37 -13.37 -13.57
N THR A 391 17.65 -12.73 -12.43
CA THR A 391 18.47 -13.28 -11.34
C THR A 391 17.79 -13.05 -10.00
N SER A 392 17.84 -14.06 -9.14
CA SER A 392 17.35 -13.96 -7.76
C SER A 392 18.44 -13.37 -6.87
N HIS A 393 18.13 -12.32 -6.12
CA HIS A 393 19.02 -11.73 -5.11
C HIS A 393 18.34 -11.83 -3.75
N THR A 394 18.71 -12.83 -2.96
CA THR A 394 18.10 -13.10 -1.65
C THR A 394 19.17 -13.20 -0.59
N ALA A 395 18.86 -12.75 0.63
CA ALA A 395 19.75 -12.93 1.77
C ALA A 395 19.55 -14.32 2.40
N ASP A 396 20.64 -14.92 2.89
CA ASP A 396 20.54 -16.12 3.73
C ASP A 396 19.96 -15.74 5.10
N LYS A 397 18.63 -15.91 5.22
CA LYS A 397 17.88 -15.59 6.44
C LYS A 397 17.81 -16.78 7.40
N PRO A 398 17.89 -16.57 8.72
CA PRO A 398 17.72 -17.62 9.71
C PRO A 398 16.39 -18.36 9.57
N ALA A 399 16.34 -19.64 9.95
CA ALA A 399 15.15 -20.49 9.80
C ALA A 399 13.87 -19.95 10.49
N HIS A 400 14.00 -19.13 11.54
CA HIS A 400 12.85 -18.53 12.21
C HIS A 400 12.10 -17.52 11.33
N PHE A 401 12.74 -16.94 10.31
CA PHE A 401 12.09 -16.09 9.31
C PHE A 401 11.10 -16.86 8.43
N GLN A 402 11.13 -18.20 8.42
CA GLN A 402 10.12 -19.02 7.72
C GLN A 402 8.83 -19.18 8.54
N ARG A 403 8.77 -18.67 9.77
CA ARG A 403 7.58 -18.72 10.62
C ARG A 403 6.88 -17.38 10.62
N LEU A 404 5.58 -17.40 10.92
CA LEU A 404 4.82 -16.18 11.14
C LEU A 404 5.52 -15.32 12.22
N PRO A 405 5.86 -14.05 11.95
CA PRO A 405 6.51 -13.18 12.92
C PRO A 405 5.62 -12.95 14.15
N ARG A 406 6.22 -12.75 15.31
CA ARG A 406 5.47 -12.34 16.51
C ARG A 406 5.28 -10.83 16.50
N THR A 407 4.09 -10.37 16.83
CA THR A 407 3.75 -8.95 16.94
C THR A 407 3.42 -8.59 18.39
N PRO A 408 3.72 -7.38 18.87
CA PRO A 408 3.26 -6.91 20.16
C PRO A 408 1.72 -6.87 20.27
N ASN A 409 1.20 -6.87 21.49
CA ASN A 409 -0.21 -6.58 21.73
C ASN A 409 -0.42 -5.05 21.76
N PHE A 410 -1.20 -4.54 20.81
CA PHE A 410 -1.55 -3.12 20.67
C PHE A 410 -3.01 -2.78 21.03
N ASP A 411 -3.68 -3.58 21.86
CA ASP A 411 -5.11 -3.40 22.21
C ASP A 411 -5.38 -2.05 22.87
N LYS A 412 -4.44 -1.58 23.69
CA LYS A 412 -4.55 -0.30 24.37
C LYS A 412 -4.38 0.84 23.37
N GLU A 413 -3.35 0.78 22.55
CA GLU A 413 -2.99 1.79 21.56
C GLU A 413 -4.08 1.94 20.50
N ALA A 414 -4.68 0.82 20.05
CA ALA A 414 -5.83 0.83 19.14
C ALA A 414 -7.07 1.53 19.77
N LYS A 415 -7.35 1.28 21.06
CA LYS A 415 -8.42 1.98 21.79
C LYS A 415 -8.12 3.47 21.98
N GLU A 416 -6.86 3.82 22.25
CA GLU A 416 -6.43 5.20 22.36
C GLU A 416 -6.52 5.93 21.00
N ALA A 417 -6.18 5.26 19.89
CA ALA A 417 -6.34 5.82 18.55
C ALA A 417 -7.81 6.19 18.26
N LEU A 418 -8.77 5.35 18.63
CA LEU A 418 -10.20 5.68 18.54
C LEU A 418 -10.58 6.84 19.46
N LYS A 419 -10.16 6.80 20.73
CA LYS A 419 -10.48 7.82 21.73
C LYS A 419 -9.98 9.21 21.34
N TYR A 420 -8.82 9.29 20.71
CA TYR A 420 -8.14 10.53 20.35
C TYR A 420 -8.21 10.82 18.84
N GLU A 421 -9.10 10.17 18.10
CA GLU A 421 -9.27 10.36 16.65
C GLU A 421 -7.93 10.33 15.88
N GLY A 422 -7.07 9.36 16.18
CA GLY A 422 -5.76 9.15 15.54
C GLY A 422 -4.62 10.03 16.08
N LEU A 423 -4.88 10.91 17.06
CA LEU A 423 -3.90 11.83 17.64
C LEU A 423 -3.71 11.61 19.15
N PRO A 424 -3.19 10.43 19.58
CA PRO A 424 -2.96 10.17 20.99
C PRO A 424 -1.96 11.19 21.59
N PRO A 425 -2.10 11.56 22.88
CA PRO A 425 -1.24 12.54 23.50
C PRO A 425 0.19 12.00 23.66
N LEU A 426 1.09 12.39 22.76
CA LEU A 426 2.52 12.03 22.80
C LEU A 426 3.35 12.78 23.86
N LYS A 427 2.79 13.02 25.06
CA LYS A 427 3.56 13.70 26.11
C LYS A 427 4.60 12.73 26.67
N PRO A 428 5.87 13.16 26.84
CA PRO A 428 6.86 12.32 27.48
C PRO A 428 6.41 12.00 28.91
N LYS A 429 6.56 10.74 29.30
CA LYS A 429 6.44 10.34 30.69
C LYS A 429 7.82 10.47 31.32
N ALA A 430 7.99 11.46 32.21
CA ALA A 430 9.22 11.53 33.00
C ALA A 430 9.33 10.25 33.84
N SER A 431 10.51 9.63 33.86
CA SER A 431 10.75 8.56 34.83
C SER A 431 10.59 9.14 36.23
N VAL A 432 9.84 8.45 37.08
CA VAL A 432 9.72 8.79 38.50
C VAL A 432 10.98 8.39 39.29
N SER A 433 11.92 7.70 38.63
CA SER A 433 13.13 7.14 39.21
C SER A 433 14.37 7.90 38.74
N HIS A 434 15.39 7.97 39.60
CA HIS A 434 16.68 8.57 39.26
C HIS A 434 17.58 7.63 38.45
N ALA A 435 17.22 6.35 38.36
CA ALA A 435 17.96 5.31 37.66
C ALA A 435 17.04 4.32 36.93
N VAL A 436 17.39 3.98 35.68
CA VAL A 436 16.73 2.97 34.85
C VAL A 436 17.71 1.84 34.56
N VAL A 437 17.31 0.60 34.80
CA VAL A 437 18.07 -0.61 34.46
C VAL A 437 17.42 -1.27 33.26
N PHE A 438 18.13 -1.27 32.13
CA PHE A 438 17.80 -2.08 30.96
C PHE A 438 18.43 -3.45 31.15
N ALA A 439 17.61 -4.48 31.34
CA ALA A 439 18.05 -5.85 31.55
C ALA A 439 17.84 -6.70 30.29
N ASN A 440 18.50 -7.85 30.25
CA ASN A 440 18.28 -8.90 29.26
C ASN A 440 18.52 -8.49 27.79
N ALA A 441 19.48 -7.61 27.51
CA ALA A 441 19.87 -7.29 26.13
C ALA A 441 20.64 -8.44 25.48
N SER A 442 20.35 -8.78 24.22
CA SER A 442 21.20 -9.69 23.42
C SER A 442 22.41 -8.99 22.84
N THR A 443 22.30 -7.70 22.50
CA THR A 443 23.41 -6.93 21.94
C THR A 443 23.43 -5.51 22.49
N VAL A 444 24.62 -4.97 22.72
CA VAL A 444 24.80 -3.57 23.14
C VAL A 444 25.83 -2.89 22.25
N PHE A 445 25.43 -1.78 21.64
CA PHE A 445 26.28 -0.87 20.88
C PHE A 445 26.50 0.40 21.70
N VAL A 446 27.75 0.86 21.75
CA VAL A 446 28.13 2.14 22.35
C VAL A 446 28.81 3.01 21.33
N ARG A 447 28.80 4.32 21.55
CA ARG A 447 29.58 5.26 20.75
C ARG A 447 31.06 5.00 20.97
N ASP A 448 31.82 4.93 19.88
CA ASP A 448 33.27 4.79 19.91
C ASP A 448 33.87 5.83 18.98
N ALA A 449 34.41 6.90 19.55
CA ALA A 449 34.95 8.04 18.83
C ALA A 449 36.23 7.69 18.03
N ASP A 450 36.90 6.61 18.39
CA ASP A 450 38.13 6.15 17.74
C ASP A 450 37.83 5.14 16.62
N SER A 451 36.59 4.66 16.51
CA SER A 451 36.15 3.75 15.45
C SER A 451 35.77 4.49 14.17
N THR A 452 36.11 3.91 13.02
CA THR A 452 35.70 4.44 11.70
C THR A 452 34.18 4.41 11.47
N THR A 453 33.47 3.56 12.21
CA THR A 453 32.01 3.42 12.20
C THR A 453 31.31 4.36 13.20
N GLY A 454 32.04 5.01 14.11
CA GLY A 454 31.51 5.83 15.20
C GLY A 454 30.76 5.06 16.30
N ILE A 455 30.58 3.75 16.13
CA ILE A 455 29.91 2.83 17.07
C ILE A 455 30.70 1.53 17.17
N LYS A 456 30.68 0.93 18.36
CA LYS A 456 31.28 -0.36 18.68
C LYS A 456 30.26 -1.26 19.38
N GLN A 457 30.15 -2.51 18.91
CA GLN A 457 29.43 -3.55 19.64
C GLN A 457 30.29 -4.01 20.82
N VAL A 458 29.82 -3.79 22.04
CA VAL A 458 30.54 -4.15 23.29
C VAL A 458 30.01 -5.41 23.94
N ALA A 459 28.81 -5.86 23.54
CA ALA A 459 28.20 -7.07 24.06
C ALA A 459 27.37 -7.74 22.96
N SER A 460 27.45 -9.08 22.88
CA SER A 460 26.64 -9.87 21.95
C SER A 460 26.54 -11.33 22.37
N THR A 461 25.30 -11.84 22.43
CA THR A 461 24.99 -13.24 22.70
C THR A 461 25.51 -14.18 21.61
N TYR A 462 25.89 -13.66 20.44
CA TYR A 462 26.59 -14.43 19.40
C TYR A 462 28.06 -14.71 19.75
N SER A 463 28.64 -13.96 20.69
CA SER A 463 30.06 -14.04 21.06
C SER A 463 30.32 -14.51 22.49
N VAL A 464 29.35 -14.35 23.40
CA VAL A 464 29.47 -14.69 24.82
C VAL A 464 28.09 -15.18 25.28
N ASP A 465 28.03 -16.33 25.97
CA ASP A 465 26.79 -16.81 26.59
C ASP A 465 26.38 -15.85 27.72
N GLY A 466 25.16 -15.30 27.65
CA GLY A 466 24.64 -14.38 28.67
C GLY A 466 23.85 -13.21 28.10
N LEU A 467 22.84 -12.74 28.84
CA LEU A 467 22.17 -11.49 28.52
C LEU A 467 22.80 -10.33 29.28
N PHE A 468 22.84 -9.16 28.65
CA PHE A 468 23.56 -7.99 29.13
C PHE A 468 22.62 -6.98 29.77
N SER A 469 23.17 -6.11 30.63
CA SER A 469 22.41 -5.03 31.25
C SER A 469 23.08 -3.68 31.08
N ALA A 470 22.31 -2.59 31.03
CA ALA A 470 22.84 -1.23 31.05
C ALA A 470 22.09 -0.39 32.08
N VAL A 471 22.82 0.48 32.78
CA VAL A 471 22.25 1.37 33.79
C VAL A 471 22.33 2.81 33.30
N VAL A 472 21.19 3.50 33.30
CA VAL A 472 21.08 4.93 33.04
C VAL A 472 20.73 5.65 34.33
N LYS A 473 21.56 6.60 34.76
CA LYS A 473 21.32 7.46 35.94
C LYS A 473 21.36 8.91 35.49
N GLU A 474 20.34 9.69 35.84
CA GLU A 474 20.26 11.13 35.49
C GLU A 474 20.51 11.42 34.00
N GLY A 475 19.97 10.55 33.12
CA GLY A 475 20.11 10.69 31.66
C GLY A 475 21.48 10.26 31.08
N LYS A 476 22.38 9.70 31.89
CA LYS A 476 23.69 9.20 31.45
C LYS A 476 23.79 7.69 31.64
N ILE A 477 24.33 6.98 30.64
CA ILE A 477 24.73 5.58 30.80
C ILE A 477 25.92 5.55 31.75
N VAL A 478 25.74 5.00 32.95
CA VAL A 478 26.81 4.91 33.96
C VAL A 478 27.59 3.60 33.85
N CYS A 479 26.99 2.56 33.26
CA CYS A 479 27.69 1.34 32.92
C CYS A 479 26.91 0.47 31.91
N VAL A 480 27.65 -0.43 31.27
CA VAL A 480 27.14 -1.58 30.52
C VAL A 480 27.78 -2.83 31.12
N ASP A 481 26.97 -3.73 31.65
CA ASP A 481 27.39 -5.02 32.17
C ASP A 481 27.46 -6.05 31.06
N THR A 482 28.68 -6.45 30.74
CA THR A 482 28.97 -7.48 29.73
C THR A 482 29.18 -8.87 30.33
N SER A 483 28.99 -9.03 31.65
CA SER A 483 29.21 -10.31 32.36
C SER A 483 27.90 -10.98 32.80
N THR A 484 27.86 -12.31 32.83
CA THR A 484 26.70 -13.12 33.23
C THR A 484 26.40 -13.14 34.73
N SER A 485 27.30 -12.61 35.55
CA SER A 485 27.17 -12.58 37.00
C SER A 485 26.77 -11.17 37.41
N ALA A 486 25.55 -10.98 37.94
CA ALA A 486 24.98 -9.69 38.34
C ALA A 486 26.06 -8.71 38.84
N SER A 487 26.51 -7.82 37.94
CA SER A 487 27.72 -7.07 38.20
C SER A 487 27.55 -6.12 39.37
N ARG A 488 28.70 -5.74 39.92
CA ARG A 488 28.86 -4.63 40.86
C ARG A 488 28.09 -3.38 40.42
N CYS A 489 27.90 -3.15 39.12
CA CYS A 489 27.22 -1.96 38.63
C CYS A 489 25.71 -1.94 38.90
N VAL A 490 24.99 -3.01 38.54
CA VAL A 490 23.53 -3.08 38.80
C VAL A 490 23.28 -3.03 40.31
N ARG A 491 24.13 -3.70 41.12
CA ARG A 491 24.06 -3.64 42.58
C ARG A 491 24.31 -2.24 43.15
N SER A 492 25.30 -1.51 42.63
CA SER A 492 25.58 -0.12 43.03
C SER A 492 24.42 0.81 42.68
N ALA A 493 23.83 0.66 41.49
CA ALA A 493 22.66 1.43 41.08
C ALA A 493 21.46 1.23 42.01
N LEU A 494 21.26 -0.02 42.47
CA LEU A 494 20.21 -0.41 43.41
C LEU A 494 20.46 0.06 44.85
N GLN A 495 21.71 0.19 45.26
CA GLN A 495 22.07 0.67 46.60
C GLN A 495 21.98 2.19 46.73
N GLU A 496 22.26 2.93 45.65
CA GLU A 496 22.31 4.40 45.65
C GLU A 496 20.97 5.07 45.30
N SER A 497 20.00 4.34 44.76
CA SER A 497 18.74 4.91 44.26
C SER A 497 17.56 4.34 45.00
N ALA A 498 16.77 5.19 45.67
CA ALA A 498 15.58 4.77 46.44
C ALA A 498 14.45 4.22 45.55
N MET A 499 14.43 4.57 44.27
CA MET A 499 13.54 4.00 43.25
C MET A 499 14.34 3.75 41.97
N VAL A 500 14.19 2.56 41.41
CA VAL A 500 14.80 2.12 40.15
C VAL A 500 13.72 1.61 39.22
N GLU A 501 13.69 2.10 37.99
CA GLU A 501 12.84 1.56 36.93
C GLU A 501 13.55 0.42 36.21
N TYR A 502 12.87 -0.71 36.04
CA TYR A 502 13.39 -1.88 35.33
C TYR A 502 12.71 -2.03 33.99
N VAL A 503 13.51 -2.14 32.93
CA VAL A 503 13.07 -2.39 31.57
C VAL A 503 13.70 -3.70 31.12
N ASP A 504 12.90 -4.75 31.00
CA ASP A 504 13.32 -6.02 30.40
C ASP A 504 13.30 -5.87 28.87
N LEU A 505 14.44 -6.11 28.22
CA LEU A 505 14.55 -6.04 26.76
C LEU A 505 14.19 -7.36 26.07
N GLU A 506 13.97 -8.44 26.82
CA GLU A 506 13.58 -9.76 26.31
C GLU A 506 14.48 -10.27 25.17
N GLY A 507 15.79 -10.02 25.28
CA GLY A 507 16.77 -10.35 24.24
C GLY A 507 16.90 -9.29 23.14
N GLY A 508 16.40 -8.08 23.36
CA GLY A 508 16.51 -6.96 22.44
C GLY A 508 17.91 -6.34 22.35
N SER A 509 18.01 -5.24 21.61
CA SER A 509 19.28 -4.54 21.35
C SER A 509 19.27 -3.13 21.94
N LEU A 510 20.38 -2.73 22.57
CA LEU A 510 20.64 -1.35 22.94
C LEU A 510 21.60 -0.73 21.94
N ALA A 511 21.27 0.44 21.40
CA ALA A 511 22.12 1.19 20.49
C ALA A 511 22.01 2.70 20.76
N PRO A 512 23.01 3.50 20.33
CA PRO A 512 22.87 4.95 20.35
C PRO A 512 21.61 5.39 19.59
N GLY A 513 20.98 6.47 20.06
CA GLY A 513 19.79 7.02 19.42
C GLY A 513 20.04 7.36 17.95
N LEU A 514 19.04 7.09 17.11
CA LEU A 514 19.10 7.41 15.68
C LEU A 514 19.14 8.93 15.49
N THR A 515 20.03 9.39 14.61
CA THR A 515 20.11 10.81 14.21
C THR A 515 19.66 10.92 12.76
N THR A 516 18.74 11.85 12.50
CA THR A 516 18.31 12.20 11.15
C THR A 516 18.99 13.50 10.69
N PHE A 517 19.24 13.63 9.39
CA PHE A 517 19.82 14.83 8.77
C PHE A 517 19.03 15.18 7.52
N GLY A 518 18.95 16.47 7.19
CA GLY A 518 18.21 16.95 6.01
C GLY A 518 16.69 16.78 6.09
N SER A 519 16.15 16.50 7.28
CA SER A 519 14.72 16.36 7.51
C SER A 519 14.07 17.74 7.69
N PRO A 520 12.84 17.96 7.18
CA PRO A 520 12.09 19.19 7.46
C PRO A 520 11.46 19.20 8.86
N LEU A 521 11.82 18.25 9.74
CA LEU A 521 11.38 18.21 11.13
C LEU A 521 11.69 19.53 11.84
N GLY A 522 10.64 20.18 12.35
CA GLY A 522 10.70 21.49 12.98
C GLY A 522 10.65 22.67 12.01
N LEU A 523 10.73 22.47 10.69
CA LEU A 523 10.64 23.52 9.67
C LEU A 523 9.27 23.58 8.98
N GLU A 524 8.49 22.50 9.04
CA GLU A 524 7.10 22.45 8.57
C GLU A 524 6.25 21.58 9.51
N GLU A 525 4.95 21.89 9.64
CA GLU A 525 4.01 21.07 10.43
C GLU A 525 3.28 20.04 9.55
N ILE A 526 2.69 20.47 8.42
CA ILE A 526 2.00 19.58 7.48
C ILE A 526 2.55 19.79 6.05
N MET A 527 3.29 18.80 5.54
CA MET A 527 3.99 18.89 4.26
C MET A 527 3.09 19.24 3.04
N GLY A 528 1.81 18.92 3.07
CA GLY A 528 0.88 19.19 1.98
C GLY A 528 0.11 20.50 2.13
N GLU A 529 0.18 21.15 3.29
CA GLU A 529 -0.56 22.37 3.60
C GLU A 529 0.39 23.57 3.62
N VAL A 530 0.31 24.39 2.57
CA VAL A 530 1.20 25.53 2.36
C VAL A 530 1.14 26.52 3.52
N SER A 531 -0.02 26.68 4.17
CA SER A 531 -0.16 27.59 5.32
C SER A 531 0.57 27.14 6.59
N THR A 532 1.11 25.91 6.61
CA THR A 532 1.84 25.33 7.75
C THR A 532 3.36 25.24 7.52
N LYS A 533 3.87 25.99 6.54
CA LYS A 533 5.28 26.04 6.17
C LYS A 533 5.76 27.47 6.03
N ASP A 534 7.03 27.68 6.35
CA ASP A 534 7.70 28.97 6.16
C ASP A 534 8.25 29.16 4.72
N GLY A 535 8.06 28.17 3.84
CA GLY A 535 8.43 28.20 2.42
C GLY A 535 9.78 27.51 2.11
N TYR A 536 10.23 27.65 0.86
CA TYR A 536 11.54 27.14 0.43
C TYR A 536 12.57 28.27 0.37
N VAL A 537 13.82 27.95 0.70
CA VAL A 537 14.96 28.83 0.44
C VAL A 537 15.16 28.93 -1.08
N LEU A 538 15.21 30.15 -1.60
CA LEU A 538 15.47 30.40 -3.03
C LEU A 538 16.89 29.97 -3.39
N ASP A 539 17.05 29.22 -4.48
CA ASP A 539 18.36 28.81 -4.99
C ASP A 539 18.97 29.99 -5.79
N PRO A 540 20.04 30.66 -5.33
CA PRO A 540 20.62 31.79 -6.06
C PRO A 540 21.22 31.41 -7.43
N LEU A 541 21.37 30.11 -7.73
CA LEU A 541 21.79 29.62 -9.05
C LEU A 541 20.62 29.51 -10.04
N GLN A 542 19.39 29.40 -9.56
CA GLN A 542 18.19 29.23 -10.38
C GLN A 542 17.25 30.44 -10.31
N ASP A 543 17.21 31.09 -9.15
CA ASP A 543 16.25 32.13 -8.79
C ASP A 543 16.93 33.45 -8.41
N ARG A 544 16.18 34.55 -8.55
CA ARG A 544 16.61 35.87 -8.09
C ARG A 544 16.28 36.04 -6.61
N VAL A 545 17.29 35.99 -5.74
CA VAL A 545 17.12 36.23 -4.30
C VAL A 545 16.87 37.72 -4.04
N PRO A 546 15.74 38.11 -3.41
CA PRO A 546 15.44 39.51 -3.12
C PRO A 546 16.52 40.18 -2.24
N LYS A 547 16.88 41.43 -2.54
CA LYS A 547 17.85 42.19 -1.72
C LYS A 547 17.43 42.31 -0.26
N VAL A 548 16.13 42.34 0.03
CA VAL A 548 15.59 42.46 1.39
C VAL A 548 15.93 41.25 2.28
N VAL A 549 16.17 40.07 1.69
CA VAL A 549 16.62 38.88 2.42
C VAL A 549 18.14 38.63 2.28
N GLY A 550 18.91 39.64 1.86
CA GLY A 550 20.38 39.57 1.73
C GLY A 550 20.90 39.28 0.31
N GLY A 551 20.02 39.09 -0.67
CA GLY A 551 20.40 38.82 -2.07
C GLY A 551 21.20 37.51 -2.22
N ASN A 552 21.94 37.38 -3.33
CA ASN A 552 22.66 36.14 -3.66
C ASN A 552 23.79 35.76 -2.67
N GLY A 553 24.13 36.63 -1.71
CA GLY A 553 25.12 36.37 -0.65
C GLY A 553 24.50 35.96 0.68
N ALA A 554 23.18 35.84 0.77
CA ALA A 554 22.50 35.46 2.01
C ALA A 554 22.79 34.00 2.38
N LEU A 555 23.18 33.78 3.64
CA LEU A 555 23.22 32.45 4.23
C LEU A 555 21.95 32.30 5.09
N ILE A 556 21.03 31.41 4.70
CA ILE A 556 19.83 31.14 5.49
C ILE A 556 20.13 29.98 6.44
N HIS A 557 19.88 30.17 7.73
CA HIS A 557 20.09 29.12 8.73
C HIS A 557 18.76 28.44 9.05
N ALA A 558 18.73 27.11 8.97
CA ALA A 558 17.54 26.34 9.33
C ALA A 558 17.08 26.59 10.78
N ILE A 559 18.03 26.89 11.69
CA ILE A 559 17.72 27.18 13.10
C ILE A 559 16.75 28.36 13.28
N ASP A 560 16.73 29.30 12.34
CA ASP A 560 15.90 30.51 12.41
C ASP A 560 14.42 30.21 12.08
N GLY A 561 14.13 29.06 11.46
CA GLY A 561 12.78 28.59 11.12
C GLY A 561 12.28 27.44 11.99
N LEU A 562 12.99 27.07 13.07
CA LEU A 562 12.58 25.96 13.91
C LEU A 562 11.36 26.29 14.78
N GLN A 563 10.31 25.50 14.63
CA GLN A 563 9.07 25.56 15.40
C GLN A 563 8.97 24.38 16.37
N PHE A 564 8.60 24.67 17.61
CA PHE A 564 8.45 23.67 18.68
C PHE A 564 7.04 23.70 19.27
N GLY A 565 6.53 22.52 19.67
CA GLY A 565 5.28 22.42 20.44
C GLY A 565 4.00 22.55 19.63
N THR A 566 4.05 22.38 18.31
CA THR A 566 2.85 22.40 17.48
C THR A 566 2.00 21.14 17.70
N ARG A 567 0.68 21.33 17.85
CA ARG A 567 -0.38 20.31 17.99
C ARG A 567 -1.66 20.62 17.16
N HIS A 568 -1.63 21.35 16.03
CA HIS A 568 -2.65 22.39 15.74
C HIS A 568 -2.16 23.69 15.14
N ALA A 569 -1.47 24.46 15.97
CA ALA A 569 -1.07 24.13 17.35
C ALA A 569 -2.16 24.12 18.49
N LEU A 570 -2.73 22.93 18.85
CA LEU A 570 -3.70 22.41 19.86
C LEU A 570 -5.09 21.80 19.53
#